data_AF-A0A920KJR7-F1
#
_entry.id   AF-A0A920KJR7-F1
#
_cell.length_a   1.000
_cell.length_b   1.000
_cell.length_c   1.000
_cell.angle_alpha   90.00
_cell.angle_beta   90.00
_cell.angle_gamma   90.00
#
_symmetry.space_group_name_H-M   'P 1'
#
loop_
_entity.id
_entity.type
_entity.pdbx_description
1 polymer ?
#
loop_
_entity_poly.entity_id
_entity_poly.type
_entity_poly.pdbx_seq_one_letter_code
_entity_poly.pdbx_strand_id
1 'polypeptide(L)'
;MLKAPKFWYQSNFSILAILLLPVSLIWITGTYFKKKFAKPIRSKIPVIAIGSAIIGGSGKTPSVIYVCEILEKIGYKPHVISRGYGGSAK
;
A
#
# COMPACT_ATOMS: atom_id res chain seq x y z
N MET A 1 -0.32 -7.19 -14.12
CA MET A 1 -0.17 -6.92 -12.67
C MET A 1 1.21 -7.38 -12.23
N LEU A 2 1.96 -6.54 -11.50
CA LEU A 2 3.24 -6.94 -10.91
C LEU A 2 2.98 -8.07 -9.90
N LYS A 3 3.67 -9.21 -10.06
CA LYS A 3 3.63 -10.32 -9.11
C LYS A 3 4.75 -10.13 -8.09
N ALA A 4 4.45 -10.40 -6.82
CA ALA A 4 5.49 -10.46 -5.81
C ALA A 4 6.48 -11.61 -6.15
N PRO A 5 7.79 -11.39 -5.95
CA PRO A 5 8.76 -12.44 -6.20
C PRO A 5 8.60 -13.57 -5.18
N LYS A 6 8.78 -14.81 -5.62
CA LYS A 6 8.49 -16.02 -4.82
C LYS A 6 9.34 -16.12 -3.55
N PHE A 7 10.58 -15.63 -3.58
CA PHE A 7 11.51 -15.69 -2.46
C PHE A 7 11.08 -14.85 -1.25
N TRP A 8 10.10 -13.94 -1.39
CA TRP A 8 9.52 -13.20 -0.26
C TRP A 8 8.72 -14.08 0.71
N TYR A 9 8.23 -15.23 0.24
CA TYR A 9 7.39 -16.13 1.03
C TYR A 9 8.12 -17.42 1.47
N GLN A 10 9.41 -17.53 1.16
CA GLN A 10 10.20 -18.71 1.50
C GLN A 10 10.86 -18.52 2.88
N SER A 11 10.81 -19.55 3.72
CA SER A 11 11.46 -19.54 5.03
C SER A 11 12.98 -19.72 4.96
N ASN A 12 13.51 -20.19 3.83
CA ASN A 12 14.94 -20.43 3.65
C ASN A 12 15.65 -19.16 3.14
N PHE A 13 16.91 -18.99 3.53
CA PHE A 13 17.75 -17.89 3.05
C PHE A 13 17.95 -17.98 1.53
N SER A 14 17.36 -17.05 0.79
CA SER A 14 17.59 -16.91 -0.64
C SER A 14 18.80 -16.01 -0.89
N ILE A 15 19.79 -16.50 -1.65
CA ILE A 15 20.97 -15.71 -2.07
C ILE A 15 20.53 -14.40 -2.76
N LEU A 16 19.45 -14.46 -3.54
CA LEU A 16 18.88 -13.30 -4.22
C LEU A 16 18.33 -12.26 -3.22
N ALA A 17 17.74 -12.71 -2.10
CA ALA A 17 17.28 -11.82 -1.04
C ALA A 17 18.46 -11.12 -0.36
N ILE A 18 19.56 -11.86 -0.09
CA ILE A 18 20.78 -11.31 0.51
C ILE A 18 21.40 -10.25 -0.41
N LEU A 19 21.49 -10.53 -1.71
CA LEU A 19 22.02 -9.61 -2.70
C LEU A 19 21.21 -8.30 -2.79
N LEU A 20 19.90 -8.35 -2.51
CA LEU A 20 19.01 -7.19 -2.52
C LEU A 20 18.93 -6.45 -1.16
N LEU A 21 19.61 -6.93 -0.12
CA LEU A 21 19.67 -6.24 1.18
C LEU A 21 20.23 -4.81 1.10
N PRO A 22 21.36 -4.52 0.43
CA PRO A 22 21.85 -3.13 0.35
C PRO A 22 20.84 -2.19 -0.31
N VAL A 23 20.14 -2.66 -1.36
CA VAL A 23 19.06 -1.90 -2.01
C VAL A 23 17.90 -1.68 -1.05
N SER A 24 17.56 -2.69 -0.25
CA SER A 24 16.50 -2.61 0.75
C SER A 24 16.83 -1.58 1.84
N LEU A 25 18.09 -1.52 2.30
CA LEU A 25 18.55 -0.53 3.27
C LEU A 25 18.41 0.89 2.73
N ILE A 26 18.82 1.14 1.49
CA ILE A 26 18.66 2.46 0.83
C ILE A 26 17.17 2.84 0.77
N TRP A 27 16.30 1.89 0.43
CA TRP A 27 14.86 2.13 0.39
C TRP A 27 14.26 2.43 1.78
N ILE A 28 14.67 1.69 2.81
CA ILE A 28 14.23 1.90 4.20
C ILE A 28 14.68 3.26 4.72
N THR A 29 15.94 3.64 4.52
CA THR A 29 16.45 4.95 4.94
C THR A 29 15.76 6.08 4.19
N GLY A 30 15.60 5.96 2.87
CA GLY A 30 14.87 6.94 2.06
C GLY A 30 13.41 7.12 2.51
N THR A 31 12.69 6.02 2.76
CA THR A 31 11.30 6.08 3.26
C THR A 31 11.20 6.64 4.68
N TYR A 32 12.17 6.36 5.54
CA TYR A 32 12.27 6.95 6.88
C TYR A 32 12.40 8.47 6.80
N PHE A 33 13.35 8.99 6.01
CA PHE A 33 13.52 10.43 5.85
C PHE A 33 12.31 11.09 5.20
N LYS A 34 11.73 10.47 4.17
CA LYS A 34 10.50 10.96 3.54
C LYS A 34 9.36 11.12 4.55
N LYS A 35 9.17 10.16 5.46
CA LYS A 35 8.17 10.25 6.53
C LYS A 35 8.52 11.32 7.56
N LYS A 36 9.79 11.40 7.97
CA LYS A 36 10.27 12.38 8.95
C LYS A 36 10.07 13.83 8.50
N PHE A 37 10.25 14.10 7.21
CA PHE A 37 10.09 15.44 6.63
C PHE A 37 8.71 15.67 5.98
N ALA A 38 7.82 14.68 6.01
CA ALA A 38 6.47 14.85 5.47
C ALA A 38 5.68 15.86 6.31
N LYS A 39 4.98 16.78 5.65
CA LYS A 39 4.02 17.68 6.29
C LYS A 39 2.63 17.02 6.23
N PRO A 40 2.09 16.49 7.34
CA PRO A 40 0.77 15.86 7.32
C PRO A 40 -0.32 16.91 7.07
N ILE A 41 -1.22 16.61 6.15
CA ILE A 41 -2.42 17.41 5.90
C ILE A 41 -3.58 16.77 6.65
N ARG A 42 -4.26 17.55 7.47
CA ARG A 42 -5.50 17.12 8.13
C ARG A 42 -6.69 17.41 7.22
N SER A 43 -7.41 16.37 6.85
CA SER A 43 -8.68 16.52 6.12
C SER A 43 -9.77 17.04 7.07
N LYS A 44 -10.73 17.78 6.53
CA LYS A 44 -11.94 18.22 7.26
C LYS A 44 -12.92 17.08 7.52
N ILE A 45 -12.78 15.98 6.78
CA ILE A 45 -13.61 14.77 6.90
C ILE A 45 -12.74 13.58 7.33
N PRO A 46 -13.33 12.53 7.94
CA PRO A 46 -12.60 11.30 8.25
C PRO A 46 -12.01 10.67 6.99
N VAL A 47 -10.77 10.19 7.07
CA VAL A 47 -10.06 9.54 5.96
C VAL A 47 -9.53 8.20 6.44
N ILE A 48 -9.86 7.13 5.72
CA ILE A 48 -9.37 5.77 5.96
C ILE A 48 -8.40 5.41 4.85
N ALA A 49 -7.14 5.16 5.19
CA ALA A 49 -6.12 4.72 4.25
C ALA A 49 -6.04 3.19 4.22
N ILE A 50 -6.50 2.57 3.13
CA ILE A 50 -6.45 1.11 2.94
C ILE A 50 -5.26 0.78 2.03
N GLY A 51 -4.27 0.08 2.59
CA GLY A 51 -3.01 -0.26 1.92
C GLY A 51 -2.57 -1.69 2.22
N SER A 52 -1.40 -2.07 1.71
CA SER A 52 -0.79 -3.37 1.98
C SER A 52 0.72 -3.22 2.04
N ALA A 53 1.37 -3.98 2.91
CA ALA A 53 2.82 -3.99 3.06
C ALA A 53 3.55 -4.68 1.88
N ILE A 54 2.81 -5.47 1.08
CA ILE A 54 3.35 -6.21 -0.05
C ILE A 54 2.73 -5.76 -1.37
N ILE A 55 3.54 -5.82 -2.44
CA ILE A 55 3.07 -5.74 -3.82
C ILE A 55 2.39 -7.04 -4.23
N GLY A 56 1.56 -6.98 -5.27
CA GLY A 56 0.74 -8.10 -5.73
C GLY A 56 -0.71 -8.02 -5.26
N GLY A 57 -1.49 -9.05 -5.61
CA GLY A 57 -2.91 -9.17 -5.33
C GLY A 57 -3.21 -9.45 -3.85
N SER A 58 -2.91 -8.49 -2.98
CA SER A 58 -3.05 -8.61 -1.52
C SER A 58 -4.43 -8.26 -0.97
N GLY A 59 -5.49 -8.45 -1.77
CA GLY A 59 -6.87 -8.27 -1.32
C GLY A 59 -7.32 -6.83 -1.03
N LYS A 60 -6.48 -5.81 -1.30
CA LYS A 60 -6.81 -4.40 -1.03
C LYS A 60 -8.18 -3.98 -1.59
N THR A 61 -8.50 -4.36 -2.83
CA THR A 61 -9.78 -4.00 -3.47
C THR A 61 -10.98 -4.65 -2.76
N PRO A 62 -11.00 -5.97 -2.51
CA PRO A 62 -12.00 -6.57 -1.62
C PRO A 62 -12.10 -5.90 -0.24
N SER A 63 -10.97 -5.54 0.38
CA SER A 63 -10.98 -4.85 1.68
C SER A 63 -11.61 -3.46 1.61
N VAL A 64 -11.35 -2.70 0.53
CA VAL A 64 -12.00 -1.40 0.30
C VAL A 64 -13.51 -1.57 0.17
N ILE A 65 -13.97 -2.53 -0.64
CA ILE A 65 -15.40 -2.83 -0.84
C ILE A 65 -16.06 -3.15 0.49
N TYR A 66 -15.48 -4.07 1.26
CA TYR A 66 -16.00 -4.48 2.57
C TYR A 66 -16.11 -3.30 3.55
N VAL A 67 -15.10 -2.43 3.61
CA VAL A 67 -15.14 -1.24 4.46
C VAL A 67 -16.23 -0.27 4.00
N CYS A 68 -16.38 -0.05 2.69
CA CYS A 68 -17.46 0.78 2.15
C CYS A 68 -18.84 0.24 2.51
N GLU A 69 -19.07 -1.08 2.36
CA GLU A 69 -20.34 -1.72 2.72
C GLU A 69 -20.67 -1.55 4.21
N ILE A 70 -19.69 -1.69 5.10
CA ILE A 70 -19.89 -1.44 6.54
C ILE A 70 -20.28 0.02 6.78
N LEU A 71 -19.56 0.96 6.17
CA LEU A 71 -19.81 2.40 6.34
C LEU A 71 -21.20 2.80 5.83
N GLU A 72 -21.62 2.25 4.69
CA GLU A 72 -22.97 2.45 4.15
C GLU A 72 -24.04 1.89 5.09
N LYS A 73 -23.84 0.69 5.63
CA LYS A 73 -24.77 0.06 6.59
C LYS A 73 -24.99 0.87 7.86
N ILE A 74 -23.98 1.61 8.31
CA ILE A 74 -24.07 2.47 9.50
C ILE A 74 -24.42 3.94 9.13
N GLY A 75 -24.82 4.21 7.88
CA GLY A 75 -25.38 5.50 7.46
C GLY A 75 -24.39 6.52 6.90
N TYR A 76 -23.13 6.16 6.68
CA TYR A 76 -22.16 7.02 5.99
C TYR A 76 -22.27 6.92 4.47
N LYS A 77 -21.70 7.90 3.77
CA LYS A 77 -21.57 7.94 2.30
C LYS A 77 -20.09 7.91 1.92
N PRO A 78 -19.43 6.74 1.93
CA PRO A 78 -18.00 6.65 1.66
C PRO A 78 -17.68 7.03 0.21
N HIS A 79 -16.52 7.65 0.00
CA HIS A 79 -15.99 7.96 -1.33
C HIS A 79 -14.58 7.38 -1.45
N VAL A 80 -14.30 6.71 -2.56
CA VAL A 80 -13.00 6.03 -2.79
C VAL A 80 -12.11 6.91 -3.67
N ILE A 81 -10.93 7.25 -3.16
CA ILE A 81 -9.88 7.90 -3.94
C ILE A 81 -8.83 6.85 -4.32
N SER A 82 -8.66 6.62 -5.62
CA SER A 82 -7.65 5.72 -6.17
C SER A 82 -6.50 6.50 -6.80
N ARG A 83 -5.31 5.89 -6.85
CA ARG A 83 -4.12 6.49 -7.49
C ARG A 83 -4.18 6.50 -9.02
N GLY A 84 -5.08 5.74 -9.63
CA GLY A 84 -5.22 5.69 -11.10
C GLY A 84 -4.03 5.02 -11.82
N TYR A 85 -3.32 4.10 -11.16
CA TYR A 85 -2.14 3.45 -11.73
C TYR A 85 -2.49 2.69 -13.04
N GLY A 86 -1.85 3.07 -14.15
CA GLY A 86 -2.12 2.52 -15.48
C GLY A 86 -3.31 3.17 -16.21
N GLY A 87 -3.93 4.20 -15.65
CA GLY A 87 -4.95 5.01 -16.34
C GLY A 87 -4.32 5.92 -17.39
N SER A 88 -5.02 6.11 -18.51
CA SER A 88 -4.63 7.01 -19.60
C SER A 88 -5.52 8.24 -19.70
N ALA A 89 -6.32 8.51 -18.66
CA ALA A 89 -7.18 9.67 -18.62
C ALA A 89 -6.32 10.94 -18.65
N LYS A 90 -6.57 11.80 -19.66
CA LYS A 90 -6.02 13.16 -19.76
C LYS A 90 -6.65 14.07 -18.71
#